data_AF-A0A2V8SSV5-F1
#
_entry.id   AF-A0A2V8SSV5-F1
#
_cell.length_a   1.000
_cell.length_b   1.000
_cell.length_c   1.000
_cell.angle_alpha   90.00
_cell.angle_beta   90.00
_cell.angle_gamma   90.00
#
_symmetry.space_group_name_H-M   'P 1'
#
loop_
_entity.id
_entity.type
_entity.pdbx_description
1 polymer ?
#
loop_
_entity_poly.entity_id
_entity_poly.type
_entity_poly.pdbx_seq_one_letter_code
_entity_poly.pdbx_strand_id
1 'polypeptide(L)'
;MTNKTPFLLALCIAAGLVLLACGGGADNTANTANTANAGNTNKAASNTAANTSTASTSGDKIGVPECDDYISKYEACVNSKVPESMRATVKASMETARKMWKDAAATPQGKAGLAQACKQALETAKTSMSSYGCSW
;
A
#
# COMPACT_ATOMS: atom_id res chain seq x y z
N MET A 1 16.15 -5.04 -45.45
CA MET A 1 16.31 -6.33 -44.73
C MET A 1 17.64 -6.29 -43.99
N THR A 2 17.63 -6.04 -42.68
CA THR A 2 18.86 -6.02 -41.87
C THR A 2 18.54 -6.46 -40.43
N ASN A 3 19.05 -7.65 -40.10
CA ASN A 3 19.18 -8.35 -38.83
C ASN A 3 18.98 -7.55 -37.52
N LYS A 4 18.04 -7.99 -36.68
CA LYS A 4 17.91 -7.63 -35.24
C LYS A 4 17.73 -8.87 -34.34
N THR A 5 18.31 -10.00 -34.73
CA THR A 5 18.11 -11.31 -34.08
C THR A 5 19.26 -11.87 -33.20
N PRO A 6 20.31 -11.12 -32.78
CA PRO A 6 21.22 -11.64 -31.75
C PRO A 6 21.05 -11.03 -30.35
N PHE A 7 20.31 -9.93 -30.18
CA PHE A 7 20.21 -9.23 -28.88
C PHE A 7 19.14 -9.83 -27.95
N LEU A 8 18.20 -10.61 -28.50
CA LEU A 8 17.09 -11.21 -27.76
C LEU A 8 17.42 -12.54 -27.06
N LEU A 9 18.62 -13.09 -27.26
CA LEU A 9 19.02 -14.39 -26.71
C LEU A 9 20.03 -14.29 -25.54
N ALA A 10 20.51 -13.09 -25.20
CA ALA A 10 21.51 -12.88 -24.15
C ALA A 10 20.93 -12.36 -22.81
N LEU A 11 19.65 -11.95 -22.76
CA LEU A 11 19.02 -11.44 -21.53
C LEU A 11 18.37 -12.54 -20.67
N CYS A 12 18.24 -13.77 -21.18
CA CYS A 12 17.61 -14.89 -20.45
C CYS A 12 18.54 -15.67 -19.51
N ILE A 13 19.84 -15.37 -19.48
CA ILE A 13 20.84 -16.11 -18.66
C ILE A 13 21.23 -15.33 -17.37
N ALA A 14 20.62 -14.19 -17.09
CA ALA A 14 20.82 -13.43 -15.85
C ALA A 14 19.75 -13.68 -14.77
N ALA A 15 18.82 -14.62 -14.99
CA ALA A 15 17.69 -14.93 -14.09
C ALA A 15 17.91 -16.21 -13.26
N GLY A 16 19.16 -16.61 -12.99
CA GLY A 16 19.50 -17.90 -12.39
C GLY A 16 20.14 -17.91 -11.00
N LEU A 17 20.38 -16.75 -10.35
CA LEU A 17 21.21 -16.74 -9.12
C LEU A 17 20.76 -15.78 -8.01
N VAL A 18 19.45 -15.64 -7.79
CA VAL A 18 18.90 -15.03 -6.57
C VAL A 18 17.70 -15.84 -6.05
N LEU A 19 17.95 -17.11 -5.70
CA LEU A 19 17.00 -18.01 -5.04
C LEU A 19 17.54 -18.53 -3.69
N LEU A 20 18.37 -17.73 -3.00
CA LEU A 20 18.77 -18.00 -1.63
C LEU A 20 18.39 -16.83 -0.73
N ALA A 21 17.69 -17.18 0.36
CA ALA A 21 17.38 -16.35 1.54
C ALA A 21 16.08 -15.52 1.52
N CYS A 22 14.95 -16.21 1.34
CA CYS A 22 13.76 -15.96 2.17
C CYS A 22 13.43 -17.27 2.90
N GLY A 23 14.10 -17.50 4.02
CA GLY A 23 13.87 -18.63 4.93
C GLY A 23 14.06 -18.10 6.34
N GLY A 24 13.01 -18.22 7.16
CA GLY A 24 12.87 -17.58 8.46
C GLY A 24 13.94 -17.94 9.47
N GLY A 25 14.13 -17.03 10.43
CA GLY A 25 14.94 -17.27 11.61
C GLY A 25 14.33 -18.31 12.54
N ALA A 26 15.20 -19.05 13.22
CA ALA A 26 14.92 -19.71 14.49
C ALA A 26 16.26 -19.99 15.20
N ASP A 27 16.82 -18.97 15.84
CA ASP A 27 17.79 -19.14 16.92
C ASP A 27 17.04 -19.07 18.25
N ASN A 28 17.05 -20.18 18.98
CA ASN A 28 17.46 -20.33 20.39
C ASN A 28 16.63 -21.39 21.14
N THR A 29 17.28 -22.54 21.33
CA THR A 29 17.54 -23.16 22.64
C THR A 29 16.45 -22.99 23.70
N ALA A 30 15.69 -24.07 23.88
CA ALA A 30 14.95 -24.34 25.09
C ALA A 30 15.90 -24.40 26.29
N ASN A 31 15.79 -23.44 27.21
CA ASN A 31 16.20 -23.63 28.59
C ASN A 31 14.96 -23.91 29.41
N THR A 32 14.71 -25.19 29.64
CA THR A 32 13.85 -25.67 30.71
C THR A 32 14.68 -25.63 31.99
N ALA A 33 14.40 -24.65 32.85
CA ALA A 33 14.73 -24.71 34.27
C ALA A 33 13.56 -24.17 35.09
N ASN A 34 12.95 -25.13 35.80
CA ASN A 34 11.96 -25.05 36.86
C ASN A 34 12.27 -23.98 37.93
N THR A 35 11.23 -23.31 38.46
CA THR A 35 10.86 -23.31 39.90
C THR A 35 9.82 -22.23 40.22
N ALA A 36 8.82 -22.67 40.98
CA ALA A 36 7.67 -21.96 41.51
C ALA A 36 7.98 -20.72 42.36
N ASN A 37 7.00 -19.82 42.48
CA ASN A 37 6.23 -19.58 43.71
C ASN A 37 5.71 -18.13 43.81
N ALA A 38 4.59 -18.02 44.52
CA ALA A 38 4.05 -16.86 45.22
C ALA A 38 3.28 -15.84 44.37
N GLY A 39 1.98 -15.79 44.66
CA GLY A 39 1.02 -14.89 44.04
C GLY A 39 1.22 -13.44 44.43
N ASN A 40 0.43 -12.60 43.78
CA ASN A 40 -0.17 -11.42 44.39
C ASN A 40 -1.39 -11.02 43.56
N THR A 41 -2.55 -11.12 44.21
CA THR A 41 -3.78 -10.45 43.83
C THR A 41 -3.55 -8.95 43.79
N ASN A 42 -3.67 -8.32 42.63
CA ASN A 42 -4.01 -6.90 42.52
C ASN A 42 -4.85 -6.64 41.26
N LYS A 43 -6.16 -6.62 41.52
CA LYS A 43 -7.16 -5.68 41.00
C LYS A 43 -6.66 -4.67 39.97
N ALA A 44 -7.22 -4.80 38.77
CA ALA A 44 -7.54 -3.78 37.77
C ALA A 44 -6.83 -2.41 37.87
N ALA A 45 -5.90 -2.18 36.93
CA ALA A 45 -5.70 -0.88 36.34
C ALA A 45 -5.73 -1.04 34.82
N SER A 46 -6.85 -0.58 34.26
CA SER A 46 -7.08 -0.36 32.84
C SER A 46 -5.95 0.47 32.24
N ASN A 47 -5.12 -0.17 31.42
CA ASN A 47 -4.44 0.49 30.32
C ASN A 47 -4.89 -0.19 29.04
N THR A 48 -6.16 0.02 28.71
CA THR A 48 -6.60 0.09 27.32
C THR A 48 -5.82 1.23 26.69
N ALA A 49 -4.62 0.92 26.18
CA ALA A 49 -4.03 1.69 25.11
C ALA A 49 -5.00 1.58 23.95
N ALA A 50 -5.98 2.48 23.94
CA ALA A 50 -6.72 2.85 22.77
C ALA A 50 -5.67 3.37 21.79
N ASN A 51 -5.10 2.45 21.01
CA ASN A 51 -4.69 2.79 19.68
C ASN A 51 -5.98 3.15 18.97
N THR A 52 -6.40 4.40 19.16
CA THR A 52 -7.29 5.11 18.28
C THR A 52 -6.58 5.11 16.95
N SER A 53 -6.68 3.99 16.24
CA SER A 53 -6.80 4.00 14.80
C SER A 53 -7.97 4.91 14.55
N THR A 54 -7.68 6.21 14.46
CA THR A 54 -8.54 7.21 13.86
C THR A 54 -9.07 6.53 12.64
N ALA A 55 -10.35 6.18 12.69
CA ALA A 55 -11.08 5.68 11.55
C ALA A 55 -10.73 6.63 10.43
N SER A 56 -9.97 6.12 9.46
CA SER A 56 -9.57 6.82 8.25
C SER A 56 -10.85 7.34 7.66
N THR A 57 -11.14 8.59 7.95
CA THR A 57 -12.38 9.20 7.53
C THR A 57 -12.17 9.30 6.03
N SER A 58 -13.16 8.96 5.23
CA SER A 58 -13.11 9.20 3.77
C SER A 58 -13.06 10.70 3.41
N GLY A 59 -12.54 11.55 4.29
CA GLY A 59 -12.14 12.95 4.13
C GLY A 59 -10.72 13.25 4.62
N ASP A 60 -9.91 12.22 4.88
CA ASP A 60 -8.51 12.33 5.29
C ASP A 60 -7.63 12.74 4.11
N LYS A 61 -7.67 14.05 3.80
CA LYS A 61 -6.85 14.67 2.76
C LYS A 61 -5.38 14.30 2.95
N ILE A 62 -4.70 13.97 1.87
CA ILE A 62 -3.24 13.75 1.84
C ILE A 62 -2.50 15.08 2.05
N GLY A 63 -3.16 16.20 1.77
CA GLY A 63 -2.55 17.52 1.83
C GLY A 63 -1.78 17.86 0.57
N VAL A 64 -2.06 17.14 -0.52
CA VAL A 64 -1.61 17.40 -1.89
C VAL A 64 -2.88 17.51 -2.75
N PRO A 65 -3.27 18.72 -3.18
CA PRO A 65 -4.55 18.96 -3.85
C PRO A 65 -4.80 18.04 -5.03
N GLU A 66 -3.78 17.76 -5.84
CA GLU A 66 -3.91 16.90 -7.02
C GLU A 66 -4.09 15.42 -6.69
N CYS A 67 -3.53 14.94 -5.58
CA CYS A 67 -3.80 13.58 -5.10
C CYS A 67 -5.20 13.46 -4.52
N ASP A 68 -5.65 14.49 -3.80
CA ASP A 68 -6.98 14.53 -3.21
C ASP A 68 -8.08 14.61 -4.28
N ASP A 69 -7.87 15.36 -5.36
CA ASP A 69 -8.75 15.41 -6.53
C ASP A 69 -8.80 14.06 -7.27
N TYR A 70 -7.63 13.45 -7.51
CA TYR A 70 -7.53 12.13 -8.13
C TYR A 70 -8.34 11.08 -7.36
N ILE A 71 -8.13 10.98 -6.05
CA ILE A 71 -8.85 9.99 -5.21
C ILE A 71 -10.35 10.23 -5.29
N SER A 72 -10.79 11.49 -5.20
CA SER A 72 -12.21 11.81 -5.23
C SER A 72 -12.85 11.38 -6.56
N LYS A 73 -12.22 11.72 -7.70
CA LYS A 73 -12.69 11.30 -9.04
C LYS A 73 -12.68 9.79 -9.21
N TYR A 74 -11.60 9.16 -8.77
CA TYR A 74 -11.42 7.71 -8.89
C TYR A 74 -12.46 6.95 -8.05
N GLU A 75 -12.66 7.33 -6.78
CA GLU A 75 -13.68 6.72 -5.92
C GLU A 75 -15.10 6.97 -6.41
N ALA A 76 -15.41 8.19 -6.86
CA ALA A 76 -16.71 8.51 -7.44
C ALA A 76 -17.00 7.59 -8.64
N CYS A 77 -16.00 7.41 -9.50
CA CYS A 77 -16.19 6.53 -10.64
C CYS A 77 -16.28 5.05 -10.23
N VAL A 78 -15.39 4.58 -9.36
CA VAL A 78 -15.42 3.19 -8.89
C VAL A 78 -16.77 2.86 -8.26
N ASN A 79 -17.35 3.77 -7.47
CA ASN A 79 -18.67 3.57 -6.86
C ASN A 79 -19.82 3.52 -7.87
N SER A 80 -19.71 4.19 -9.02
CA SER A 80 -20.79 4.28 -10.01
C SER A 80 -20.64 3.31 -11.19
N LYS A 81 -19.41 2.99 -11.60
CA LYS A 81 -19.09 2.30 -12.86
C LYS A 81 -18.42 0.95 -12.68
N VAL A 82 -17.70 0.74 -11.58
CA VAL A 82 -16.96 -0.52 -11.35
C VAL A 82 -17.89 -1.53 -10.66
N PRO A 83 -17.90 -2.81 -11.10
CA PRO A 83 -18.71 -3.86 -10.49
C PRO A 83 -18.40 -4.04 -9.00
N GLU A 84 -19.43 -4.35 -8.19
CA GLU A 84 -19.31 -4.51 -6.74
C GLU A 84 -18.20 -5.48 -6.30
N SER A 85 -18.06 -6.60 -7.04
CA SER A 85 -17.02 -7.60 -6.80
C SER A 85 -15.60 -7.05 -6.86
N MET A 86 -15.38 -5.96 -7.61
CA MET A 86 -14.06 -5.32 -7.78
C MET A 86 -13.91 -4.07 -6.91
N ARG A 87 -15.02 -3.42 -6.51
CA ARG A 87 -14.99 -2.18 -5.71
C ARG A 87 -14.23 -2.35 -4.39
N ALA A 88 -14.40 -3.47 -3.70
CA ALA A 88 -13.72 -3.72 -2.43
C ALA A 88 -12.20 -3.78 -2.60
N THR A 89 -11.71 -4.55 -3.57
CA THR A 89 -10.28 -4.67 -3.87
C THR A 89 -9.68 -3.34 -4.31
N VAL A 90 -10.40 -2.59 -5.15
CA VAL A 90 -9.95 -1.27 -5.62
C VAL A 90 -9.89 -0.25 -4.47
N LYS A 91 -10.90 -0.24 -3.59
CA LYS A 91 -10.90 0.62 -2.38
C LYS A 91 -9.76 0.27 -1.43
N ALA A 92 -9.49 -1.01 -1.19
CA ALA A 92 -8.38 -1.44 -0.34
C ALA A 92 -7.01 -1.01 -0.90
N SER A 93 -6.83 -1.10 -2.23
CA SER A 93 -5.64 -0.60 -2.91
C SER A 93 -5.50 0.93 -2.76
N MET A 94 -6.59 1.68 -2.92
CA MET A 94 -6.58 3.13 -2.75
C MET A 94 -6.35 3.56 -1.30
N GLU A 95 -6.84 2.81 -0.31
CA GLU A 95 -6.56 3.08 1.10
C GLU A 95 -5.08 2.87 1.43
N THR A 96 -4.47 1.82 0.90
CA THR A 96 -3.03 1.58 1.03
C THR A 96 -2.24 2.72 0.38
N ALA A 97 -2.62 3.14 -0.84
CA ALA A 97 -2.00 4.28 -1.52
C ALA A 97 -2.13 5.57 -0.70
N ARG A 98 -3.30 5.86 -0.14
CA ARG A 98 -3.53 7.02 0.74
C ARG A 98 -2.61 7.04 1.95
N LYS A 99 -2.43 5.90 2.61
CA LYS A 99 -1.53 5.80 3.77
C LYS A 99 -0.09 6.14 3.37
N MET A 100 0.40 5.50 2.31
CA MET A 100 1.74 5.76 1.78
C MET A 100 1.93 7.21 1.32
N TRP A 101 0.92 7.79 0.68
CA TRP A 101 0.94 9.17 0.21
C TRP A 101 0.86 10.17 1.35
N LYS A 102 0.10 9.88 2.41
CA LYS A 102 0.11 10.69 3.64
C LYS A 102 1.48 10.70 4.30
N ASP A 103 2.11 9.54 4.41
CA ASP A 103 3.45 9.43 5.00
C ASP A 103 4.49 10.20 4.17
N ALA A 104 4.43 10.10 2.84
CA ALA A 104 5.29 10.89 1.95
C ALA A 104 4.97 12.41 1.99
N ALA A 105 3.69 12.77 2.11
CA ALA A 105 3.26 14.16 2.25
C ALA A 105 3.61 14.77 3.61
N ALA A 106 4.16 14.01 4.56
CA ALA A 106 4.69 14.58 5.80
C ALA A 106 5.85 15.56 5.57
N THR A 107 6.50 15.50 4.39
CA THR A 107 7.59 16.41 4.02
C THR A 107 7.21 17.28 2.81
N PRO A 108 7.68 18.54 2.72
CA PRO A 108 7.42 19.40 1.56
C PRO A 108 7.94 18.83 0.24
N GLN A 109 9.11 18.19 0.27
CA GLN A 109 9.71 17.55 -0.92
C GLN A 109 8.90 16.33 -1.38
N GLY A 110 8.38 15.54 -0.44
CA GLY A 110 7.46 14.44 -0.74
C GLY A 110 6.13 14.92 -1.32
N LYS A 111 5.57 16.03 -0.82
CA LYS A 111 4.37 16.66 -1.42
C LYS A 111 4.58 17.08 -2.87
N ALA A 112 5.72 17.70 -3.18
CA ALA A 112 6.05 18.12 -4.55
C ALA A 112 6.18 16.92 -5.50
N GLY A 113 6.85 15.85 -5.07
CA GLY A 113 6.92 14.60 -5.84
C GLY A 113 5.55 13.93 -6.02
N LEU A 114 4.73 13.94 -4.97
CA LEU A 114 3.37 13.39 -4.98
C LEU A 114 2.44 14.10 -5.97
N ALA A 115 2.51 15.43 -6.06
CA ALA A 115 1.66 16.17 -6.99
C ALA A 115 1.86 15.69 -8.44
N GLN A 116 3.10 15.43 -8.85
CA GLN A 116 3.40 14.90 -10.18
C GLN A 116 3.04 13.43 -10.31
N ALA A 117 3.33 12.61 -9.29
CA ALA A 117 2.97 11.19 -9.27
C ALA A 117 1.45 10.99 -9.38
N CYS A 118 0.66 11.80 -8.67
CA CYS A 118 -0.80 11.73 -8.69
C CYS A 118 -1.39 12.18 -10.04
N LYS A 119 -0.79 13.17 -10.71
CA LYS A 119 -1.16 13.50 -12.11
C LYS A 119 -0.90 12.33 -13.05
N GLN A 120 0.25 11.68 -12.96
CA GLN A 120 0.56 10.51 -13.78
C GLN A 120 -0.36 9.32 -13.45
N ALA A 121 -0.66 9.12 -12.17
CA ALA A 121 -1.62 8.11 -11.72
C ALA A 121 -3.02 8.39 -12.28
N LEU A 122 -3.44 9.66 -12.32
CA LEU A 122 -4.71 10.08 -12.91
C LEU A 122 -4.77 9.79 -14.41
N GLU A 123 -3.72 10.09 -15.18
CA GLU A 123 -3.68 9.78 -16.62
C GLU A 123 -3.69 8.27 -16.89
N THR A 124 -2.97 7.50 -16.06
CA THR A 124 -2.97 6.04 -16.12
C THR A 124 -4.33 5.46 -15.76
N ALA A 125 -4.95 6.00 -14.71
CA ALA A 125 -6.29 5.64 -14.28
C ALA A 125 -7.32 6.02 -15.34
N LYS A 126 -7.17 7.17 -16.00
CA LYS A 126 -8.05 7.58 -17.09
C LYS A 126 -8.00 6.55 -18.20
N THR A 127 -6.82 6.16 -18.65
CA THR A 127 -6.66 5.15 -19.71
C THR A 127 -7.24 3.80 -19.30
N SER A 128 -6.92 3.30 -18.11
CA SER A 128 -7.39 1.99 -17.63
C SER A 128 -8.86 1.97 -17.26
N MET A 129 -9.39 3.08 -16.74
CA MET A 129 -10.77 3.21 -16.29
C MET A 129 -11.73 3.73 -17.36
N SER A 130 -11.21 4.23 -18.49
CA SER A 130 -12.01 4.58 -19.68
C SER A 130 -12.91 3.44 -20.12
N SER A 131 -12.41 2.21 -20.06
CA SER A 131 -13.15 0.99 -20.40
C SER A 131 -14.36 0.73 -19.50
N TYR A 132 -14.34 1.24 -18.26
CA TYR A 132 -15.48 1.18 -17.34
C TYR A 132 -16.43 2.38 -17.51
N GLY A 133 -16.12 3.34 -18.38
CA GLY A 133 -16.90 4.56 -18.59
C GLY A 133 -16.60 5.65 -17.55
N CYS A 134 -15.44 5.57 -16.91
CA CYS A 134 -14.94 6.63 -16.06
C CYS A 134 -14.38 7.79 -16.89
N SER A 135 -14.95 8.98 -16.72
CA SER A 135 -14.53 10.19 -17.42
C SER A 135 -14.34 11.34 -16.42
N TRP A 136 -13.15 11.94 -16.45
CA TRP A 136 -12.75 13.11 -15.66
C TRP A 136 -11.57 13.86 -16.32
#